data_AF-E0STI5-F1
#
_entry.id   AF-E0STI5-F1
#
_cell.length_a   1.000
_cell.length_b   1.000
_cell.length_c   1.000
_cell.angle_alpha   90.00
_cell.angle_beta   90.00
_cell.angle_gamma   90.00
#
_symmetry.space_group_name_H-M   'P 1'
#
loop_
_entity.id
_entity.type
_entity.pdbx_description
1 polymer ?
#
loop_
_entity_poly.entity_id
_entity_poly.type
_entity_poly.pdbx_seq_one_letter_code
_entity_poly.pdbx_strand_id
1 'polypeptide(L)'
;MPAKPSKSKFEKLLELIKQEKHNLALRELGKVKKKITIVKKLDIDYRIEDKEKFMQVIVPSEGRYLLWLIVKKDRKIMHRFYLKQSSKKRKGNSEYNVISWRIPAELRGSKIRLRVCRLEE
;
A
#
# COMPACT_ATOMS: atom_id res chain seq x y z
N MET A 1 32.80 -10.17 16.78
CA MET A 1 31.68 -9.35 16.30
C MET A 1 30.53 -10.27 15.97
N PRO A 2 29.35 -10.21 16.65
CA PRO A 2 28.23 -11.03 16.24
C PRO A 2 27.76 -10.58 14.84
N ALA A 3 27.72 -11.51 13.89
CA ALA A 3 27.16 -11.29 12.58
C ALA A 3 25.69 -10.86 12.76
N LYS A 4 25.33 -9.66 12.28
CA LYS A 4 23.94 -9.22 12.27
C LYS A 4 23.12 -10.30 11.56
N PRO A 5 22.03 -10.83 12.16
CA PRO A 5 21.20 -11.82 11.49
C PRO A 5 20.77 -11.25 10.15
N SER A 6 21.02 -11.99 9.07
CA SER A 6 20.64 -11.56 7.73
C SER A 6 19.13 -11.43 7.69
N LYS A 7 18.63 -10.18 7.74
CA LYS A 7 17.18 -9.92 7.63
C LYS A 7 16.63 -10.60 6.41
N SER A 8 15.47 -11.25 6.55
CA SER A 8 14.83 -11.90 5.41
C SER A 8 14.55 -10.84 4.33
N LYS A 9 14.55 -11.23 3.05
CA LYS A 9 14.24 -10.30 1.94
C LYS A 9 12.90 -9.57 2.14
N PHE A 10 11.97 -10.24 2.83
CA PHE A 10 10.67 -9.71 3.20
C PHE A 10 10.78 -8.60 4.26
N GLU A 11 11.50 -8.83 5.35
CA GLU A 11 11.77 -7.79 6.36
C GLU A 11 12.48 -6.58 5.75
N LYS A 12 13.45 -6.82 4.87
CA LYS A 12 14.15 -5.74 4.15
C LYS A 12 13.17 -4.89 3.32
N LEU A 13 12.21 -5.52 2.63
CA LEU A 13 11.15 -4.77 1.94
C LEU A 13 10.34 -3.92 2.93
N LEU A 14 9.90 -4.50 4.05
CA LEU A 14 9.09 -3.78 5.04
C LEU A 14 9.86 -2.59 5.61
N GLU A 15 11.16 -2.73 5.87
CA GLU A 15 12.02 -1.64 6.33
C GLU A 15 12.17 -0.54 5.29
N LEU A 16 12.39 -0.89 4.02
CA LEU A 16 12.48 0.09 2.94
C LEU A 16 11.19 0.89 2.79
N ILE A 17 10.04 0.25 2.99
CA ILE A 17 8.74 0.94 2.96
C ILE A 17 8.59 1.87 4.17
N LYS A 18 8.96 1.41 5.37
CA LYS A 18 8.94 2.25 6.59
C LYS A 18 9.87 3.46 6.48
N GLN A 19 10.98 3.34 5.76
CA GLN A 19 11.93 4.42 5.48
C GLN A 19 11.54 5.27 4.25
N GLU A 20 10.35 5.07 3.67
CA GLU A 20 9.87 5.77 2.47
C GLU A 20 10.78 5.64 1.23
N LYS A 21 11.67 4.63 1.22
CA LYS A 21 12.59 4.34 0.10
C LYS A 21 11.87 3.55 -0.99
N HIS A 22 10.80 4.12 -1.56
CA HIS A 22 9.88 3.41 -2.46
C HIS A 22 10.55 2.86 -3.73
N ASN A 23 11.54 3.56 -4.28
CA ASN A 23 12.28 3.09 -5.47
C ASN A 23 13.05 1.78 -5.19
N LEU A 24 13.63 1.67 -4.00
CA LEU A 24 14.32 0.45 -3.57
C LEU A 24 13.31 -0.65 -3.17
N ALA A 25 12.21 -0.26 -2.51
CA ALA A 25 11.13 -1.18 -2.19
C ALA A 25 10.54 -1.84 -3.45
N LEU A 26 10.39 -1.12 -4.56
CA LEU A 26 9.93 -1.67 -5.83
C LEU A 26 10.85 -2.80 -6.34
N ARG A 27 12.18 -2.63 -6.23
CA ARG A 27 13.16 -3.63 -6.64
C ARG A 27 13.07 -4.90 -5.79
N GLU A 28 12.86 -4.75 -4.48
CA GLU A 28 12.70 -5.89 -3.56
C GLU A 28 11.32 -6.56 -3.69
N LEU A 29 10.27 -5.80 -4.03
CA LEU A 29 8.92 -6.32 -4.24
C LEU A 29 8.89 -7.44 -5.30
N GLY A 30 9.65 -7.28 -6.38
CA GLY A 30 9.78 -8.30 -7.42
C GLY A 30 10.28 -9.65 -6.90
N LYS A 31 11.10 -9.63 -5.83
CA LYS A 31 11.70 -10.83 -5.22
C LYS A 31 10.78 -11.50 -4.20
N VAL A 32 9.80 -10.77 -3.65
CA VAL A 32 8.85 -11.29 -2.65
C VAL A 32 7.42 -11.40 -3.19
N LYS A 33 7.23 -11.28 -4.51
CA LYS A 33 5.92 -11.33 -5.16
C LYS A 33 5.11 -12.59 -4.84
N LYS A 34 5.77 -13.71 -4.53
CA LYS A 34 5.13 -14.97 -4.10
C LYS A 34 4.50 -14.89 -2.69
N LYS A 35 4.93 -13.96 -1.85
CA LYS A 35 4.41 -13.74 -0.48
C LYS A 35 3.34 -12.64 -0.41
N ILE A 36 2.89 -12.15 -1.56
CA ILE A 36 2.02 -10.98 -1.66
C ILE A 36 0.83 -11.33 -2.54
N THR A 37 -0.35 -11.40 -1.94
CA THR A 37 -1.59 -11.75 -2.63
C THR A 37 -2.41 -10.48 -2.87
N ILE A 38 -2.68 -10.13 -4.14
CA ILE A 38 -3.49 -8.95 -4.46
C ILE A 38 -4.96 -9.27 -4.15
N VAL A 39 -5.52 -8.59 -3.16
CA VAL A 39 -6.93 -8.77 -2.75
C VAL A 39 -7.87 -7.81 -3.44
N LYS A 40 -7.38 -6.63 -3.86
CA LYS A 40 -8.23 -5.63 -4.53
C LYS A 40 -7.40 -4.72 -5.43
N LYS A 41 -8.01 -4.27 -6.52
CA LYS A 41 -7.47 -3.26 -7.44
C LYS A 41 -8.48 -2.14 -7.57
N LEU A 42 -8.03 -0.90 -7.53
CA LEU A 42 -8.85 0.30 -7.69
C LEU A 42 -8.12 1.27 -8.59
N ASP A 43 -8.83 1.86 -9.54
CA ASP A 43 -8.35 2.97 -10.36
C ASP A 43 -9.00 4.26 -9.87
N ILE A 44 -8.18 5.24 -9.53
CA ILE A 44 -8.60 6.48 -8.90
C ILE A 44 -8.10 7.64 -9.76
N ASP A 45 -9.02 8.46 -10.26
CA ASP A 45 -8.69 9.75 -10.87
C ASP A 45 -8.62 10.80 -9.74
N TYR A 46 -7.41 11.29 -9.41
CA TYR A 46 -7.22 12.30 -8.38
C TYR A 46 -6.90 13.64 -9.04
N ARG A 47 -7.94 14.44 -9.28
CA ARG A 47 -7.84 15.69 -10.02
C ARG A 47 -7.14 16.76 -9.20
N ILE A 48 -6.67 17.81 -9.87
CA ILE A 48 -5.93 18.89 -9.18
C ILE A 48 -6.82 19.71 -8.24
N GLU A 49 -8.09 19.84 -8.61
CA GLU A 49 -9.14 20.57 -7.87
C GLU A 49 -9.72 19.74 -6.72
N ASP A 50 -9.45 18.44 -6.68
CA ASP A 50 -10.00 17.58 -5.63
C ASP A 50 -9.44 18.01 -4.26
N LYS A 51 -10.34 18.10 -3.27
CA LYS A 51 -9.95 18.21 -1.85
C LYS A 51 -9.21 16.94 -1.40
N GLU A 52 -8.57 16.99 -0.23
CA GLU A 52 -7.86 15.83 0.34
C GLU A 52 -8.76 14.58 0.33
N LYS A 53 -8.34 13.54 -0.41
CA LYS A 53 -9.10 12.28 -0.52
C LYS A 53 -8.75 11.34 0.62
N PHE A 54 -9.77 11.02 1.42
CA PHE A 54 -9.74 9.95 2.39
C PHE A 54 -10.29 8.68 1.74
N MET A 55 -9.47 7.64 1.70
CA MET A 55 -9.85 6.35 1.16
C MET A 55 -10.13 5.35 2.27
N GLN A 56 -11.23 4.63 2.13
CA GLN A 56 -11.55 3.46 2.93
C GLN A 56 -11.79 2.28 1.98
N VAL A 57 -11.10 1.17 2.23
CA VAL A 57 -11.26 -0.05 1.42
C VAL A 57 -11.58 -1.21 2.34
N ILE A 58 -12.72 -1.87 2.07
CA ILE A 58 -13.10 -3.11 2.73
C ILE A 58 -12.17 -4.24 2.24
N VAL A 59 -11.67 -5.02 3.18
CA VAL A 59 -10.78 -6.16 2.97
C VAL A 59 -11.37 -7.43 3.58
N PRO A 60 -11.01 -8.62 3.07
CA PRO A 60 -11.68 -9.87 3.47
C PRO A 60 -11.39 -10.27 4.92
N SER A 61 -10.18 -10.04 5.42
CA SER A 61 -9.78 -10.47 6.77
C SER A 61 -9.01 -9.39 7.51
N GLU A 62 -8.90 -9.55 8.83
CA GLU A 62 -7.96 -8.78 9.63
C GLU A 62 -6.52 -9.14 9.25
N GLY A 63 -5.61 -8.16 9.27
CA GLY A 63 -4.18 -8.38 9.05
C GLY A 63 -3.41 -7.16 8.54
N ARG A 64 -2.15 -7.41 8.19
CA ARG A 64 -1.27 -6.43 7.54
C ARG A 64 -1.42 -6.47 6.04
N TYR A 65 -1.58 -5.28 5.46
CA TYR A 65 -1.74 -5.10 4.03
C TYR A 65 -0.72 -4.10 3.50
N LEU A 66 -0.24 -4.38 2.29
CA LEU A 66 0.57 -3.49 1.49
C LEU A 66 -0.34 -2.76 0.49
N LEU A 67 -0.40 -1.44 0.62
CA LEU A 67 -0.99 -0.56 -0.37
C LEU A 67 0.09 -0.18 -1.38
N TRP A 68 -0.04 -0.68 -2.61
CA TRP A 68 0.84 -0.34 -3.71
C TRP A 68 0.14 0.63 -4.66
N LEU A 69 0.54 1.90 -4.59
CA LEU A 69 0.03 2.96 -5.45
C LEU A 69 0.96 3.08 -6.67
N ILE A 70 0.40 2.93 -7.85
CA ILE A 70 1.05 3.20 -9.12
C ILE A 70 0.47 4.52 -9.63
N VAL A 71 1.23 5.58 -9.47
CA VAL A 71 0.81 6.96 -9.77
C VAL A 71 1.34 7.33 -11.15
N LYS A 72 0.44 7.69 -12.06
CA LYS A 72 0.80 8.29 -13.34
C LYS A 72 0.47 9.78 -13.28
N LYS A 73 1.51 10.62 -13.32
CA LYS A 73 1.41 12.07 -13.38
C LYS A 73 2.20 12.56 -14.59
N ASP A 74 1.52 13.20 -15.53
CA ASP A 74 2.06 13.59 -16.83
C ASP A 74 2.71 12.40 -17.57
N ARG A 75 4.01 12.51 -17.87
CA ARG A 75 4.83 11.47 -18.51
C ARG A 75 5.60 10.59 -17.51
N LYS A 76 5.44 10.80 -16.20
CA LYS A 76 6.17 10.07 -15.15
C LYS A 76 5.27 9.04 -14.46
N ILE A 77 5.85 7.87 -14.18
CA ILE A 77 5.23 6.82 -13.37
C ILE A 77 6.01 6.73 -12.06
N MET A 78 5.30 6.82 -10.94
CA MET A 78 5.86 6.70 -9.60
C MET A 78 5.18 5.55 -8.88
N HIS A 79 5.95 4.79 -8.11
CA HIS A 79 5.42 3.75 -7.24
C HIS A 79 5.55 4.21 -5.79
N ARG A 80 4.46 4.14 -5.04
CA ARG A 80 4.46 4.36 -3.60
C ARG A 80 3.91 3.15 -2.88
N PHE A 81 4.45 2.92 -1.70
CA PHE A 81 4.13 1.76 -0.89
C PHE A 81 3.78 2.21 0.51
N TYR A 82 2.68 1.70 1.06
CA TYR A 82 2.30 1.95 2.44
C TYR A 82 1.92 0.64 3.10
N LEU A 83 2.41 0.43 4.32
CA LEU A 83 1.98 -0.67 5.16
C LEU A 83 0.85 -0.18 6.06
N LYS A 84 -0.27 -0.90 6.03
CA LYS A 84 -1.43 -0.58 6.87
C LYS A 84 -1.97 -1.84 7.53
N GLN A 85 -2.28 -1.71 8.81
CA GLN A 85 -3.10 -2.67 9.53
C GLN A 85 -4.57 -2.41 9.18
N SER A 86 -5.34 -3.46 8.93
CA SER A 86 -6.79 -3.34 8.85
C SER A 86 -7.38 -3.04 10.22
N SER A 87 -8.46 -2.27 10.28
CA SER A 87 -9.29 -2.12 11.48
C SER A 87 -10.67 -2.70 11.26
N LYS A 88 -11.32 -3.12 12.33
CA LYS A 88 -12.73 -3.51 12.30
C LYS A 88 -13.62 -2.28 12.37
N LYS A 89 -14.62 -2.22 11.51
CA LYS A 89 -15.62 -1.16 11.49
C LYS A 89 -17.01 -1.79 11.52
N ARG A 90 -17.81 -1.38 12.51
CA ARG A 90 -19.20 -1.80 12.64
C ARG A 90 -20.11 -0.83 11.89
N LYS A 91 -21.08 -1.35 11.14
CA LYS A 91 -22.15 -0.56 10.52
C LYS A 91 -23.46 -1.30 10.73
N GLY A 92 -24.27 -0.83 11.68
CA GLY A 92 -25.43 -1.56 12.17
C GLY A 92 -25.01 -2.89 12.81
N ASN A 93 -25.67 -3.98 12.42
CA ASN A 93 -25.38 -5.33 12.93
C ASN A 93 -24.21 -6.03 12.23
N SER A 94 -23.62 -5.43 11.18
CA SER A 94 -22.53 -6.04 10.42
C SER A 94 -21.17 -5.44 10.80
N GLU A 95 -20.15 -6.29 10.89
CA GLU A 95 -18.75 -5.92 11.10
C GLU A 95 -17.94 -6.19 9.82
N TYR A 96 -17.11 -5.21 9.44
CA TYR A 96 -16.26 -5.32 8.25
C TYR A 96 -14.83 -4.93 8.59
N ASN A 97 -13.86 -5.63 7.98
CA ASN A 97 -12.46 -5.24 8.04
C ASN A 97 -12.20 -4.15 6.99
N VAL A 98 -11.59 -3.04 7.40
CA VAL A 98 -11.34 -1.88 6.54
C VAL A 98 -9.90 -1.40 6.66
N ILE A 99 -9.34 -0.93 5.56
CA ILE A 99 -8.10 -0.17 5.54
C ILE A 99 -8.47 1.27 5.24
N SER A 100 -8.05 2.18 6.11
CA SER A 100 -8.25 3.62 5.92
C SER A 100 -6.90 4.31 5.73
N TRP A 101 -6.81 5.21 4.75
CA TRP A 101 -5.64 6.07 4.59
C TRP A 101 -6.01 7.36 3.85
N ARG A 102 -5.13 8.36 3.96
CA ARG A 102 -5.23 9.61 3.21
C ARG A 102 -4.37 9.49 1.96
N ILE A 103 -4.91 9.83 0.80
CA ILE A 103 -4.10 9.98 -0.40
C ILE A 103 -3.33 11.31 -0.27
N PRO A 104 -1.99 11.29 -0.27
CA PRO A 104 -1.21 12.51 -0.10
C PRO A 104 -1.54 13.57 -1.14
N ALA A 105 -1.65 14.83 -0.73
CA ALA A 105 -2.08 15.94 -1.59
C ALA A 105 -1.13 16.21 -2.76
N GLU A 106 0.15 15.86 -2.65
CA GLU A 106 1.12 15.97 -3.74
C GLU A 106 0.81 15.05 -4.93
N LEU A 107 -0.03 14.04 -4.72
CA LEU A 107 -0.52 13.14 -5.77
C LEU A 107 -1.73 13.71 -6.51
N ARG A 108 -2.19 14.92 -6.21
CA ARG A 108 -3.22 15.60 -7.00
C ARG A 108 -2.76 15.82 -8.45
N GLY A 109 -3.73 15.81 -9.37
CA GLY A 109 -3.51 15.86 -10.80
C GLY A 109 -2.94 14.57 -11.38
N SER A 110 -3.22 13.41 -10.77
CA SER A 110 -2.67 12.13 -11.21
C SER A 110 -3.71 11.03 -11.30
N LYS A 111 -3.43 10.03 -12.16
CA LYS A 111 -4.17 8.77 -12.19
C LYS A 111 -3.47 7.76 -11.29
N ILE A 112 -4.14 7.32 -10.24
CA ILE A 112 -3.59 6.41 -9.23
C ILE A 112 -4.23 5.04 -9.42
N ARG A 113 -3.42 4.03 -9.74
CA ARG A 113 -3.83 2.63 -9.64
C ARG A 113 -3.40 2.08 -8.30
N LEU A 114 -4.35 1.81 -7.43
CA LEU A 114 -4.10 1.17 -6.16
C LEU A 114 -4.22 -0.34 -6.30
N ARG A 115 -3.23 -1.05 -5.77
CA ARG A 115 -3.31 -2.49 -5.49
C ARG A 115 -3.24 -2.68 -3.99
N VAL A 116 -4.27 -3.27 -3.42
CA VAL A 116 -4.29 -3.70 -2.03
C VAL A 116 -3.82 -5.14 -2.00
N CYS A 117 -2.74 -5.39 -1.30
CA CYS A 117 -2.14 -6.70 -1.23
C CYS A 117 -2.12 -7.20 0.22
N ARG A 118 -2.57 -8.42 0.45
CA ARG A 118 -2.36 -9.12 1.71
C ARG A 118 -0.91 -9.59 1.77
N LEU A 119 -0.29 -9.39 2.92
CA LEU A 119 1.02 -9.94 3.22
C LEU A 119 0.82 -11.30 3.88
N GLU A 120 1.37 -12.34 3.27
CA GLU A 120 1.40 -13.69 3.85
C GLU A 120 2.71 -13.83 4.61
N GLU A 121 2.61 -14.01 5.93
CA GLU A 121 3.77 -14.17 6.83
C GLU A 121 4.38 -15.57 6.70
#